data_AF-A0A059CVW7-F1
#
_entry.id   AF-A0A059CVW7-F1
#
_cell.length_a   1.000
_cell.length_b   1.000
_cell.length_c   1.000
_cell.angle_alpha   90.00
_cell.angle_beta   90.00
_cell.angle_gamma   90.00
#
_symmetry.space_group_name_H-M   'P 1'
#
loop_
_entity.id
_entity.type
_entity.pdbx_description
1 polymer ?
#
loop_
_entity_poly.entity_id
_entity_poly.type
_entity_poly.pdbx_seq_one_letter_code
_entity_poly.pdbx_strand_id
1 'polypeptide(L)'
;MNCKKPIDLSFEELEDELIDLWLNTRFNPSYTVGVAADSWQALMDRFLTLGSDQVDEKHRVERNLCQLIDIYYDAIDAPKNSGLKIEVPKSLKAETFPHYMGKDKSMSFHSNSILGVIFDKVESYQADIPTGKGIWKLPYFDVETPRDCRMEWERRYTEYRSEMVAALGEGAEGKNSSADNVINKYKQLLYGAPEFEESLRKEEDIFNEALAIYNITYDYAMRWNDVSKCGFAWRVAGPALCRIYAIKQEQKLIVCLPSVLKEIFS
;
A
#
# COMPACT_ATOMS: atom_id res chain seq x y z
N MET A 1 4.18 -41.34 22.08
CA MET A 1 2.72 -41.58 22.19
C MET A 1 2.26 -42.12 20.86
N ASN A 2 1.47 -43.19 20.86
CA ASN A 2 1.04 -43.88 19.65
C ASN A 2 -0.16 -43.10 19.06
N CYS A 3 0.08 -42.18 18.11
CA CYS A 3 -1.01 -41.49 17.42
C CYS A 3 -1.72 -42.52 16.53
N LYS A 4 -2.98 -42.82 16.86
CA LYS A 4 -3.91 -43.49 15.94
C LYS A 4 -3.96 -42.67 14.65
N LYS A 5 -4.07 -43.31 13.49
CA LYS A 5 -4.23 -42.55 12.25
C LYS A 5 -5.61 -41.90 12.26
N PRO A 6 -5.83 -40.78 11.54
CA PRO A 6 -7.13 -40.12 11.49
C PRO A 6 -8.28 -41.03 11.07
N ILE A 7 -7.98 -42.10 10.31
CA ILE A 7 -8.95 -43.09 9.84
C ILE A 7 -9.35 -44.11 10.92
N ASP A 8 -8.60 -44.18 12.02
CA ASP A 8 -8.79 -45.11 13.14
C ASP A 8 -9.52 -44.44 14.31
N LEU A 9 -9.93 -43.17 14.18
CA LEU A 9 -10.65 -42.39 15.20
C LEU A 9 -12.16 -42.45 14.98
N SER A 10 -12.94 -42.44 16.08
CA SER A 10 -14.37 -42.16 15.99
C SER A 10 -14.62 -40.72 15.53
N PHE A 11 -15.85 -40.42 15.13
CA PHE A 11 -16.22 -39.06 14.72
C PHE A 11 -16.01 -38.05 15.87
N GLU A 12 -16.41 -38.42 17.08
CA GLU A 12 -16.25 -37.59 18.28
C GLU A 12 -14.77 -37.43 18.68
N GLU A 13 -13.97 -38.51 18.62
CA GLU A 13 -12.52 -38.45 18.88
C GLU A 13 -11.81 -37.54 17.86
N LEU A 14 -12.22 -37.58 16.59
CA LEU A 14 -11.67 -36.72 15.54
C LEU A 14 -12.06 -35.25 15.73
N GLU A 15 -13.31 -34.98 16.12
CA GLU A 15 -13.78 -33.63 16.41
C GLU A 15 -13.01 -33.01 17.58
N ASP A 16 -12.84 -33.75 18.67
CA ASP A 16 -12.05 -33.33 19.83
C ASP A 16 -10.58 -33.07 19.45
N GLU A 17 -9.94 -33.96 18.67
CA GLU A 17 -8.56 -33.73 18.20
C GLU A 17 -8.43 -32.49 17.30
N LEU A 18 -9.40 -32.22 16.43
CA LEU A 18 -9.40 -31.03 15.57
C LEU A 18 -9.59 -29.75 16.37
N ILE A 19 -10.46 -29.76 17.38
CA ILE A 19 -10.66 -28.63 18.29
C ILE A 19 -9.38 -28.36 19.08
N ASP A 20 -8.76 -29.39 19.65
CA ASP A 20 -7.50 -29.26 20.39
C ASP A 20 -6.35 -28.81 19.48
N LEU A 21 -6.27 -29.30 18.25
CA LEU A 21 -5.27 -28.85 17.27
C LEU A 21 -5.46 -27.35 16.95
N TRP A 22 -6.70 -26.92 16.75
CA TRP A 22 -7.02 -25.52 16.49
C TRP A 22 -6.70 -24.62 17.69
N LEU A 23 -7.07 -25.04 18.91
CA LEU A 23 -6.77 -24.33 20.15
C LEU A 23 -5.26 -24.20 20.34
N ASN A 24 -4.51 -25.29 20.19
CA ASN A 24 -3.06 -25.25 20.35
C ASN A 24 -2.36 -24.41 19.27
N THR A 25 -2.78 -24.51 18.02
CA THR A 25 -2.21 -23.69 16.94
C THR A 25 -2.46 -22.21 17.16
N ARG A 26 -3.64 -21.85 17.68
CA ARG A 26 -4.03 -20.45 17.93
C ARG A 26 -3.41 -19.87 19.20
N PHE A 27 -3.35 -20.63 20.29
CA PHE A 27 -2.96 -20.15 21.61
C PHE A 27 -1.51 -20.51 22.00
N ASN A 28 -0.91 -21.52 21.36
CA ASN A 28 0.50 -21.92 21.54
C ASN A 28 1.23 -22.01 20.19
N PRO A 29 1.24 -20.94 19.38
CA PRO A 29 1.86 -20.97 18.05
C PRO A 29 3.36 -21.31 18.14
N SER A 30 3.79 -22.24 17.29
CA SER A 30 5.21 -22.49 17.07
C SER A 30 5.80 -21.39 16.21
N TYR A 31 6.76 -20.65 16.74
CA TYR A 31 7.49 -19.63 15.99
C TYR A 31 8.73 -20.18 15.29
N THR A 32 8.95 -21.50 15.30
CA THR A 32 10.17 -22.13 14.78
C THR A 32 10.42 -21.79 13.32
N VAL A 33 9.39 -21.82 12.48
CA VAL A 33 9.49 -21.45 11.05
C VAL A 33 9.97 -20.00 10.89
N GLY A 34 9.35 -19.08 11.62
CA GLY A 34 9.71 -17.65 11.59
C GLY A 34 11.12 -17.40 12.13
N VAL A 35 11.48 -18.03 13.26
CA VAL A 35 12.81 -17.90 13.87
C VAL A 35 13.89 -18.47 12.96
N ALA A 36 13.64 -19.61 12.30
CA ALA A 36 14.58 -20.20 11.36
C ALA A 36 14.79 -19.30 10.13
N ALA A 37 13.70 -18.79 9.55
CA ALA A 37 13.75 -17.87 8.41
C ALA A 37 14.47 -16.56 8.74
N ASP A 38 14.11 -15.91 9.86
CA ASP A 38 14.74 -14.67 10.32
C ASP A 38 16.24 -14.86 10.57
N SER A 39 16.61 -15.97 11.22
CA SER A 39 18.02 -16.28 11.50
C SER A 39 18.80 -16.61 10.23
N TRP A 40 18.17 -17.30 9.28
CA TRP A 40 18.76 -17.61 7.98
C TRP A 40 19.05 -16.32 7.21
N GLN A 41 18.10 -15.38 7.19
CA GLN A 41 18.25 -14.12 6.48
C GLN A 41 19.38 -13.27 7.07
N ALA A 42 19.51 -13.21 8.40
CA ALA A 42 20.62 -12.51 9.06
C ALA A 42 21.99 -13.17 8.77
N LEU A 43 22.06 -14.51 8.76
CA LEU A 43 23.31 -15.22 8.42
C LEU A 43 23.66 -15.13 6.94
N MET A 44 22.67 -15.10 6.05
CA MET A 44 22.91 -14.95 4.62
C MET A 44 23.47 -13.56 4.30
N ASP A 45 22.96 -12.53 4.96
CA ASP A 45 23.51 -11.18 4.89
C ASP A 45 25.00 -11.13 5.29
N ARG A 46 25.33 -11.77 6.42
CA ARG A 46 26.72 -11.95 6.84
C ARG A 46 27.53 -12.71 5.78
N PHE A 47 27.03 -13.83 5.28
CA PHE A 47 27.72 -14.65 4.28
C PHE A 47 28.09 -13.85 3.01
N LEU A 48 27.19 -12.97 2.56
CA LEU A 48 27.39 -12.10 1.39
C LEU A 48 28.39 -10.96 1.64
N THR A 49 28.65 -10.61 2.90
CA THR A 49 29.54 -9.50 3.29
C THR A 49 30.92 -9.97 3.76
N LEU A 50 31.12 -11.28 3.98
CA LEU A 50 32.43 -11.85 4.32
C LEU A 50 33.44 -11.67 3.18
N GLY A 51 34.68 -11.31 3.56
CA GLY A 51 35.81 -11.18 2.65
C GLY A 51 36.29 -12.52 2.09
N SER A 52 37.06 -12.48 0.98
CA SER A 52 37.63 -13.68 0.36
C SER A 52 38.70 -14.37 1.21
N ASP A 53 39.24 -13.67 2.20
CA ASP A 53 40.23 -14.13 3.18
C ASP A 53 39.60 -14.88 4.38
N GLN A 54 38.27 -14.81 4.56
CA GLN A 54 37.55 -15.36 5.71
C GLN A 54 36.93 -16.75 5.42
N VAL A 55 37.73 -17.66 4.84
CA VAL A 55 37.26 -18.96 4.32
C VAL A 55 36.63 -19.85 5.40
N ASP A 56 37.25 -19.99 6.57
CA ASP A 56 36.74 -20.84 7.65
C ASP A 56 35.41 -20.34 8.21
N GLU A 57 35.30 -19.02 8.35
CA GLU A 57 34.07 -18.39 8.80
C GLU A 57 32.95 -18.56 7.78
N LYS A 58 33.28 -18.42 6.49
CA LYS A 58 32.34 -18.60 5.39
C LYS A 58 31.78 -20.02 5.36
N HIS A 59 32.62 -21.05 5.51
CA HIS A 59 32.17 -22.44 5.61
C HIS A 59 31.34 -22.71 6.88
N ARG A 60 31.66 -22.08 8.00
CA ARG A 60 30.86 -22.19 9.22
C ARG A 60 29.46 -21.59 9.03
N VAL A 61 29.38 -20.40 8.43
CA VAL A 61 28.11 -19.73 8.14
C VAL A 61 27.29 -20.55 7.13
N GLU A 62 27.92 -21.06 6.08
CA GLU A 62 27.28 -21.96 5.10
C GLU A 62 26.67 -23.19 5.75
N ARG A 63 27.38 -23.87 6.66
CA ARG A 63 26.84 -25.01 7.41
C ARG A 63 25.60 -24.61 8.24
N ASN A 64 25.67 -23.47 8.91
CA ASN A 64 24.55 -22.98 9.72
C ASN A 64 23.33 -22.63 8.85
N LEU A 65 23.54 -22.08 7.65
CA LEU A 65 22.49 -21.81 6.67
C LEU A 65 21.79 -23.10 6.23
N CYS A 66 22.55 -24.15 5.90
CA CYS A 66 21.97 -25.46 5.56
C CYS A 66 21.13 -26.02 6.72
N GLN A 67 21.64 -25.99 7.95
CA GLN A 67 20.90 -26.46 9.12
C GLN A 67 19.60 -25.69 9.35
N LEU A 68 19.60 -24.38 9.12
CA LEU A 68 18.39 -23.56 9.22
C LEU A 68 17.36 -23.88 8.14
N ILE A 69 17.81 -24.24 6.93
CA ILE A 69 16.93 -24.70 5.85
C ILE A 69 16.26 -26.03 6.23
N ASP A 70 17.04 -26.99 6.74
CA ASP A 70 16.51 -28.28 7.19
C ASP A 70 15.47 -28.08 8.30
N ILE A 71 15.80 -27.28 9.32
CA ILE A 71 14.87 -26.97 10.43
C ILE A 71 13.60 -26.26 9.92
N TYR A 72 13.72 -25.37 8.93
CA TYR A 72 12.58 -24.66 8.37
C TYR A 72 11.58 -25.63 7.72
N TYR A 73 12.05 -26.53 6.85
CA TYR A 73 11.19 -27.50 6.18
C TYR A 73 10.64 -28.54 7.15
N ASP A 74 11.48 -29.06 8.06
CA ASP A 74 11.00 -29.98 9.09
C ASP A 74 9.90 -29.33 9.93
N ALA A 75 10.05 -28.05 10.31
CA ALA A 75 9.06 -27.34 11.12
C ALA A 75 7.75 -27.09 10.36
N ILE A 76 7.77 -26.96 9.04
CA ILE A 76 6.58 -26.88 8.19
C ILE A 76 5.83 -28.22 8.14
N ASP A 77 6.56 -29.33 8.13
CA ASP A 77 5.99 -30.67 8.00
C ASP A 77 5.70 -31.36 9.35
N ALA A 78 6.25 -30.85 10.45
CA ALA A 78 6.02 -31.37 11.79
C ALA A 78 4.54 -31.53 12.18
N PRO A 79 3.63 -30.58 11.88
CA PRO A 79 2.20 -30.74 12.14
C PRO A 79 1.55 -31.88 11.34
N LYS A 80 2.14 -32.30 10.21
CA LYS A 80 1.57 -33.31 9.31
C LYS A 80 1.97 -34.73 9.71
N ASN A 81 3.18 -34.90 10.25
CA ASN A 81 3.81 -36.22 10.31
C ASN A 81 3.91 -36.82 11.73
N SER A 82 3.90 -36.02 12.80
CA SER A 82 4.18 -36.59 14.14
C SER A 82 3.88 -35.70 15.34
N GLY A 83 3.42 -34.46 15.17
CA GLY A 83 3.24 -33.53 16.29
C GLY A 83 4.55 -33.19 17.02
N LEU A 84 5.71 -33.52 16.42
CA LEU A 84 7.03 -33.27 16.99
C LEU A 84 7.27 -31.76 17.06
N LYS A 85 7.53 -31.26 18.26
CA LYS A 85 7.88 -29.85 18.45
C LYS A 85 9.33 -29.64 18.06
N ILE A 86 9.54 -29.06 16.88
CA ILE A 86 10.85 -28.70 16.37
C ILE A 86 11.24 -27.34 16.94
N GLU A 87 12.46 -27.22 17.46
CA GLU A 87 12.98 -25.98 18.02
C GLU A 87 14.30 -25.61 17.35
N VAL A 88 14.49 -24.32 17.03
CA VAL A 88 15.77 -23.81 16.52
C VAL A 88 16.81 -23.80 17.65
N PRO A 89 17.98 -24.44 17.51
CA PRO A 89 19.06 -24.38 18.48
C PRO A 89 19.50 -22.94 18.75
N LYS A 90 19.82 -22.61 20.01
CA LYS A 90 20.25 -21.24 20.39
C LYS A 90 21.47 -20.76 19.60
N SER A 91 22.40 -21.66 19.27
CA SER A 91 23.60 -21.34 18.47
C SER A 91 23.29 -20.93 17.03
N LEU A 92 22.11 -21.25 16.52
CA LEU A 92 21.66 -20.90 15.17
C LEU A 92 20.74 -19.67 15.16
N LYS A 93 20.29 -19.19 16.33
CA LYS A 93 19.42 -18.01 16.41
C LYS A 93 20.25 -16.75 16.22
N ALA A 94 19.80 -15.88 15.31
CA ALA A 94 20.37 -14.56 15.19
C ALA A 94 19.90 -13.65 16.34
N GLU A 95 20.84 -12.92 16.95
CA GLU A 95 20.55 -11.94 18.01
C GLU A 95 20.39 -10.52 17.45
N THR A 96 21.03 -10.25 16.31
CA THR A 96 20.98 -8.98 15.60
C THR A 96 20.66 -9.21 14.13
N PHE A 97 19.98 -8.25 13.52
CA PHE A 97 19.40 -8.36 12.19
C PHE A 97 19.83 -7.20 11.29
N PRO A 98 19.97 -7.41 9.98
CA PRO A 98 20.17 -6.32 9.03
C PRO A 98 19.04 -5.29 9.12
N HIS A 99 19.39 -4.01 9.05
CA HIS A 99 18.45 -2.88 9.16
C HIS A 99 17.25 -2.97 8.18
N TYR A 100 17.44 -3.52 6.99
CA TYR A 100 16.37 -3.70 6.00
C TYR A 100 15.28 -4.71 6.43
N MET A 101 15.49 -5.49 7.49
CA MET A 101 14.48 -6.40 8.05
C MET A 101 13.45 -5.68 8.94
N GLY A 102 13.62 -4.39 9.21
CA GLY A 102 12.64 -3.59 9.96
C GLY A 102 12.44 -4.04 11.42
N LYS A 103 13.46 -4.65 12.03
CA LYS A 103 13.46 -4.99 13.47
C LYS A 103 13.71 -3.74 14.31
N ASP A 104 13.57 -3.88 15.63
CA ASP A 104 13.87 -2.79 16.56
C ASP A 104 15.31 -2.29 16.38
N LYS A 105 15.54 -0.99 16.58
CA LYS A 105 16.86 -0.37 16.40
C LYS A 105 17.92 -1.00 17.31
N SER A 106 17.56 -1.45 18.51
CA SER A 106 18.48 -2.11 19.45
C SER A 106 18.93 -3.50 18.98
N MET A 107 18.19 -4.11 18.06
CA MET A 107 18.47 -5.43 17.49
C MET A 107 18.92 -5.35 16.03
N SER A 108 19.23 -4.16 15.52
CA SER A 108 19.52 -3.94 14.11
C SER A 108 20.97 -3.47 13.88
N PHE A 109 21.57 -3.90 12.78
CA PHE A 109 22.87 -3.40 12.29
C PHE A 109 22.77 -2.92 10.85
N HIS A 110 23.63 -1.97 10.47
CA HIS A 110 23.69 -1.49 9.10
C HIS A 110 24.44 -2.51 8.22
N SER A 111 23.81 -2.94 7.13
CA SER A 111 24.32 -3.99 6.25
C SER A 111 24.81 -3.39 4.94
N ASN A 112 25.97 -3.85 4.49
CA ASN A 112 26.54 -3.51 3.19
C ASN A 112 26.30 -4.60 2.13
N SER A 113 25.43 -5.58 2.40
CA SER A 113 25.04 -6.56 1.39
C SER A 113 24.23 -5.89 0.28
N ILE A 114 24.03 -6.60 -0.83
CA ILE A 114 23.21 -6.08 -1.93
C ILE A 114 21.81 -5.67 -1.49
N LEU A 115 21.20 -6.39 -0.53
CA LEU A 115 19.88 -6.05 -0.01
C LEU A 115 19.90 -4.79 0.85
N GLY A 116 20.93 -4.61 1.68
CA GLY A 116 21.15 -3.38 2.43
C GLY A 116 21.31 -2.16 1.51
N VAL A 117 22.17 -2.28 0.50
CA VAL A 117 22.40 -1.19 -0.48
C VAL A 117 21.14 -0.83 -1.25
N ILE A 118 20.34 -1.82 -1.67
CA ILE A 118 19.05 -1.56 -2.33
C ILE A 118 18.10 -0.85 -1.37
N PHE A 119 18.00 -1.31 -0.13
CA PHE A 119 17.14 -0.72 0.88
C PHE A 119 17.50 0.75 1.13
N ASP A 120 18.77 1.05 1.38
CA ASP A 120 19.25 2.43 1.58
C ASP A 120 18.97 3.32 0.36
N LYS A 121 19.14 2.77 -0.84
CA LYS A 121 18.87 3.51 -2.08
C LYS A 121 17.39 3.85 -2.21
N VAL A 122 16.50 2.92 -1.88
CA VAL A 122 15.05 3.15 -1.88
C VAL A 122 14.66 4.18 -0.80
N GLU A 123 15.18 4.04 0.41
CA GLU A 123 14.94 5.00 1.50
C GLU A 123 15.44 6.41 1.15
N SER A 124 16.57 6.53 0.44
CA SER A 124 17.06 7.83 -0.02
C SER A 124 16.08 8.55 -0.94
N TYR A 125 15.35 7.83 -1.80
CA TYR A 125 14.30 8.42 -2.64
C TYR A 125 13.05 8.78 -1.84
N GLN A 126 12.73 8.02 -0.78
CA GLN A 126 11.61 8.35 0.11
C GLN A 126 11.90 9.59 0.97
N ALA A 127 13.17 9.88 1.27
CA ALA A 127 13.56 11.13 1.92
C ALA A 127 13.36 12.36 1.01
N ASP A 128 13.44 12.18 -0.31
CA ASP A 128 13.24 13.23 -1.32
C ASP A 128 11.78 13.39 -1.76
N ILE A 129 10.95 12.36 -1.61
CA ILE A 129 9.49 12.49 -1.66
C ILE A 129 9.10 13.16 -0.34
N PRO A 130 8.36 14.28 -0.32
CA PRO A 130 7.87 14.83 0.92
C PRO A 130 7.06 13.76 1.67
N THR A 131 7.68 13.11 2.65
CA THR A 131 7.09 12.18 3.62
C THR A 131 6.16 12.91 4.59
N GLY A 132 5.38 13.87 4.09
CA GLY A 132 4.23 14.34 4.82
C GLY A 132 3.17 13.27 4.70
N LYS A 133 2.75 12.65 5.81
CA LYS A 133 1.41 12.05 5.92
C LYS A 133 0.28 13.10 5.76
N GLY A 134 0.56 14.21 5.08
CA GLY A 134 -0.34 15.32 4.83
C GLY A 134 -0.78 15.32 3.38
N ILE A 135 -1.79 16.11 3.08
CA ILE A 135 -2.26 16.29 1.71
C ILE A 135 -1.29 17.27 1.03
N TRP A 136 -0.79 16.95 -0.15
CA TRP A 136 0.04 17.85 -0.95
C TRP A 136 -0.53 18.02 -2.36
N LYS A 137 -0.24 19.17 -2.97
CA LYS A 137 -0.59 19.45 -4.36
C LYS A 137 0.47 18.87 -5.29
N LEU A 138 0.04 18.46 -6.48
CA LEU A 138 0.96 18.10 -7.55
C LEU A 138 1.69 19.36 -8.04
N PRO A 139 3.03 19.35 -8.18
CA PRO A 139 3.79 20.54 -8.58
C PRO A 139 3.30 21.18 -9.90
N TYR A 140 2.85 20.36 -10.86
CA TYR A 140 2.31 20.85 -12.12
C TYR A 140 0.95 21.55 -12.01
N PHE A 141 0.24 21.35 -10.90
CA PHE A 141 -1.08 21.92 -10.66
C PHE A 141 -1.05 23.03 -9.60
N ASP A 142 0.02 23.12 -8.81
CA ASP A 142 0.28 24.21 -7.87
C ASP A 142 0.85 25.43 -8.61
N VAL A 143 0.05 25.94 -9.54
CA VAL A 143 0.34 27.11 -10.37
C VAL A 143 -0.69 28.19 -10.10
N GLU A 144 -0.29 29.45 -10.27
CA GLU A 144 -1.21 30.57 -10.10
C GLU A 144 -2.30 30.54 -11.19
N THR A 145 -3.56 30.56 -10.76
CA THR A 145 -4.72 30.55 -11.64
C THR A 145 -5.34 31.94 -11.76
N PRO A 146 -6.01 32.27 -12.88
CA PRO A 146 -6.68 33.55 -13.04
C PRO A 146 -7.62 33.85 -11.86
N ARG A 147 -7.49 35.05 -11.29
CA ARG A 147 -8.22 35.46 -10.07
C ARG A 147 -9.74 35.30 -10.22
N ASP A 148 -10.27 35.64 -11.39
CA ASP A 148 -11.71 35.55 -11.66
C ASP A 148 -12.20 34.10 -11.64
N CYS A 149 -11.45 33.18 -12.26
CA CYS A 149 -11.74 31.74 -12.19
C CYS A 149 -11.73 31.24 -10.74
N ARG A 150 -10.72 31.66 -9.97
CA ARG A 150 -10.60 31.28 -8.55
C ARG A 150 -11.78 31.77 -7.72
N MET A 151 -12.13 33.06 -7.81
CA MET A 151 -13.24 33.63 -7.03
C MET A 151 -14.56 32.94 -7.34
N GLU A 152 -14.84 32.71 -8.62
CA GLU A 152 -16.09 32.07 -9.04
C GLU A 152 -16.15 30.60 -8.58
N TRP A 153 -15.04 29.87 -8.67
CA TRP A 153 -15.00 28.49 -8.19
C TRP A 153 -14.95 28.34 -6.68
N GLU A 154 -14.45 29.34 -5.92
CA GLU A 154 -14.55 29.35 -4.45
C GLU A 154 -16.01 29.50 -4.01
N ARG A 155 -16.77 30.38 -4.68
CA ARG A 155 -18.21 30.53 -4.47
C ARG A 155 -18.94 29.21 -4.80
N ARG A 156 -18.73 28.66 -6.00
CA ARG A 156 -19.32 27.39 -6.44
C ARG A 156 -18.95 26.22 -5.55
N TYR A 157 -17.72 26.13 -5.06
CA TYR A 157 -17.30 25.05 -4.16
C TYR A 157 -17.99 25.14 -2.80
N THR A 158 -18.30 26.35 -2.34
CA THR A 158 -19.09 26.55 -1.11
C THR A 158 -20.55 26.13 -1.29
N GLU A 159 -21.14 26.43 -2.44
CA GLU A 159 -22.48 25.95 -2.82
C GLU A 159 -22.50 24.43 -2.94
N TYR A 160 -21.52 23.85 -3.64
CA TYR A 160 -21.35 22.41 -3.80
C TYR A 160 -21.33 21.69 -2.45
N ARG A 161 -20.56 22.18 -1.48
CA ARG A 161 -20.47 21.55 -0.17
C ARG A 161 -21.82 21.53 0.54
N SER A 162 -22.57 22.63 0.47
CA SER A 162 -23.91 22.72 1.07
C SER A 162 -24.90 21.78 0.37
N GLU A 163 -24.89 21.75 -0.97
CA GLU A 163 -25.76 20.90 -1.79
C GLU A 163 -25.44 19.41 -1.60
N MET A 164 -24.15 19.05 -1.55
CA MET A 164 -23.70 17.68 -1.33
C MET A 164 -24.05 17.17 0.07
N VAL A 165 -23.94 18.03 1.10
CA VAL A 165 -24.39 17.67 2.45
C VAL A 165 -25.90 17.41 2.49
N ALA A 166 -26.69 18.22 1.79
CA ALA A 166 -28.13 18.00 1.68
C ALA A 166 -28.45 16.68 0.96
N ALA A 167 -27.82 16.42 -0.18
CA ALA A 167 -28.01 15.21 -0.98
C ALA A 167 -27.65 13.93 -0.21
N LEU A 168 -26.57 13.95 0.57
CA LEU A 168 -26.14 12.81 1.39
C LEU A 168 -27.03 12.59 2.63
N GLY A 169 -27.81 13.60 3.02
CA GLY A 169 -28.77 13.55 4.13
C GLY A 169 -30.13 12.91 3.77
N GLU A 170 -30.44 12.72 2.48
CA GLU A 170 -31.68 12.09 2.03
C GLU A 170 -31.73 10.58 2.35
N GLY A 171 -32.90 9.95 2.44
CA GLY A 171 -33.05 8.54 2.85
C GLY A 171 -32.27 7.54 1.97
N ALA A 172 -31.98 6.33 2.50
CA ALA A 172 -31.05 5.36 1.93
C ALA A 172 -31.30 4.96 0.45
N GLU A 173 -32.53 5.04 -0.04
CA GLU A 173 -32.87 4.70 -1.44
C GLU A 173 -32.58 5.82 -2.46
N GLY A 174 -32.37 7.08 -2.03
CA GLY A 174 -32.18 8.25 -2.91
C GLY A 174 -30.77 8.88 -2.90
N LYS A 175 -29.92 8.53 -1.92
CA LYS A 175 -28.63 9.21 -1.67
C LYS A 175 -27.71 9.25 -2.89
N ASN A 176 -27.57 8.13 -3.59
CA ASN A 176 -26.60 8.02 -4.68
C ASN A 176 -27.03 8.86 -5.90
N SER A 177 -28.31 8.81 -6.30
CA SER A 177 -28.77 9.59 -7.46
C SER A 177 -28.75 11.09 -7.17
N SER A 178 -29.08 11.49 -5.94
CA SER A 178 -29.04 12.88 -5.50
C SER A 178 -27.60 13.43 -5.51
N ALA A 179 -26.64 12.68 -4.97
CA ALA A 179 -25.23 13.06 -4.98
C ALA A 179 -24.65 13.14 -6.41
N ASP A 180 -25.02 12.21 -7.30
CA ASP A 180 -24.57 12.22 -8.69
C ASP A 180 -25.16 13.40 -9.47
N ASN A 181 -26.41 13.78 -9.19
CA ASN A 181 -27.01 15.00 -9.77
C ASN A 181 -26.24 16.27 -9.37
N VAL A 182 -25.79 16.36 -8.11
CA VAL A 182 -24.94 17.47 -7.67
C VAL A 182 -23.64 17.49 -8.47
N ILE A 183 -22.95 16.36 -8.61
CA ILE A 183 -21.70 16.31 -9.39
C ILE A 183 -21.94 16.68 -10.86
N ASN A 184 -22.99 16.15 -11.48
CA ASN A 184 -23.33 16.42 -12.88
C ASN A 184 -23.65 17.91 -13.11
N LYS A 185 -24.29 18.59 -12.14
CA LYS A 185 -24.48 20.04 -12.18
C LYS A 185 -23.14 20.79 -12.27
N TYR A 186 -22.15 20.44 -11.44
CA TYR A 186 -20.86 21.14 -11.47
C TYR A 186 -19.99 20.73 -12.67
N LYS A 187 -20.13 19.51 -13.20
CA LYS A 187 -19.57 19.14 -14.50
C LYS A 187 -20.13 20.01 -15.62
N GLN A 188 -21.46 20.16 -15.69
CA GLN A 188 -22.12 21.00 -16.68
C GLN A 188 -21.67 22.47 -16.57
N LEU A 189 -21.45 22.98 -15.35
CA LEU A 189 -20.92 24.33 -15.14
C LEU A 189 -19.46 24.50 -15.60
N LEU A 190 -18.63 23.46 -15.48
CA LEU A 190 -17.23 23.47 -15.92
C LEU A 190 -17.11 23.25 -17.44
N TYR A 191 -17.80 22.26 -18.00
CA TYR A 191 -17.62 21.87 -19.40
C TYR A 191 -18.64 22.53 -20.34
N GLY A 192 -19.75 23.07 -19.82
CA GLY A 192 -20.89 23.44 -20.66
C GLY A 192 -21.55 22.22 -21.33
N ALA A 193 -21.18 21.01 -20.92
CA ALA A 193 -21.59 19.73 -21.46
C ALA A 193 -21.55 18.65 -20.36
N PRO A 194 -22.19 17.49 -20.56
CA PRO A 194 -22.16 16.39 -19.58
C PRO A 194 -20.74 15.88 -19.30
N GLU A 195 -19.91 15.79 -20.34
CA GLU A 195 -18.53 15.32 -20.24
C GLU A 195 -17.56 16.28 -20.95
N PHE A 196 -16.28 16.13 -20.63
CA PHE A 196 -15.21 17.01 -21.12
C PHE A 196 -15.04 16.94 -22.65
N GLU A 197 -15.13 15.74 -23.22
CA GLU A 197 -14.96 15.46 -24.65
C GLU A 197 -16.06 16.09 -25.51
N GLU A 198 -17.23 16.35 -24.92
CA GLU A 198 -18.39 16.97 -25.57
C GLU A 198 -18.38 18.50 -25.45
N SER A 199 -17.39 19.07 -24.77
CA SER A 199 -17.32 20.50 -24.53
C SER A 199 -17.01 21.29 -25.81
N LEU A 200 -17.83 22.30 -26.07
CA LEU A 200 -17.57 23.33 -27.10
C LEU A 200 -16.80 24.53 -26.55
N ARG A 201 -16.46 24.53 -25.25
CA ARG A 201 -15.69 25.60 -24.62
C ARG A 201 -14.23 25.52 -25.06
N LYS A 202 -13.52 26.64 -24.98
CA LYS A 202 -12.07 26.66 -25.22
C LYS A 202 -11.35 25.84 -24.15
N GLU A 203 -10.46 24.95 -24.56
CA GLU A 203 -9.71 24.09 -23.64
C GLU A 203 -8.91 24.88 -22.61
N GLU A 204 -8.33 26.03 -23.01
CA GLU A 204 -7.58 26.91 -22.12
C GLU A 204 -8.44 27.44 -20.95
N ASP A 205 -9.69 27.82 -21.22
CA ASP A 205 -10.62 28.29 -20.18
C ASP A 205 -10.98 27.15 -19.23
N ILE A 206 -11.25 25.96 -19.77
CA ILE A 206 -11.52 24.75 -18.97
C ILE A 206 -10.31 24.40 -18.11
N PHE A 207 -9.09 24.49 -18.63
CA PHE A 207 -7.87 24.15 -17.90
C PHE A 207 -7.59 25.13 -16.77
N ASN A 208 -7.77 26.43 -17.02
CA ASN A 208 -7.64 27.46 -15.98
C ASN A 208 -8.65 27.23 -14.85
N GLU A 209 -9.90 26.90 -15.18
CA GLU A 209 -10.93 26.58 -14.20
C GLU A 209 -10.67 25.24 -13.47
N ALA A 210 -10.22 24.20 -14.17
CA ALA A 210 -9.87 22.92 -13.59
C ALA A 210 -8.72 23.04 -12.57
N LEU A 211 -7.69 23.81 -12.90
CA LEU A 211 -6.60 24.14 -11.98
C LEU A 211 -7.10 24.96 -10.78
N ALA A 212 -8.05 25.88 -10.99
CA ALA A 212 -8.64 26.63 -9.88
C ALA A 212 -9.39 25.70 -8.93
N ILE A 213 -10.23 24.80 -9.46
CA ILE A 213 -10.94 23.78 -8.68
C ILE A 213 -9.95 22.91 -7.90
N TYR A 214 -8.88 22.42 -8.54
CA TYR A 214 -7.86 21.61 -7.90
C TYR A 214 -7.23 22.35 -6.72
N ASN A 215 -6.79 23.59 -6.94
CA ASN A 215 -6.16 24.39 -5.89
C ASN A 215 -7.09 24.66 -4.70
N ILE A 216 -8.32 25.09 -4.97
CA ILE A 216 -9.32 25.40 -3.94
C ILE A 216 -9.64 24.17 -3.08
N THR A 217 -9.86 23.02 -3.73
CA THR A 217 -10.20 21.78 -3.03
C THR A 217 -9.04 21.25 -2.20
N TYR A 218 -7.82 21.29 -2.73
CA TYR A 218 -6.63 20.84 -1.99
C TYR A 218 -6.28 21.79 -0.86
N ASP A 219 -6.39 23.12 -1.04
CA ASP A 219 -6.21 24.09 0.04
C ASP A 219 -7.19 23.84 1.18
N TYR A 220 -8.44 23.55 0.84
CA TYR A 220 -9.45 23.17 1.82
C TYR A 220 -9.14 21.83 2.50
N ALA A 221 -8.77 20.81 1.72
CA ALA A 221 -8.44 19.49 2.24
C ALA A 221 -7.22 19.53 3.18
N MET A 222 -6.17 20.28 2.82
CA MET A 222 -4.99 20.55 3.64
C MET A 222 -5.36 21.26 4.94
N ARG A 223 -6.20 22.30 4.88
CA ARG A 223 -6.65 23.05 6.07
C ARG A 223 -7.36 22.16 7.10
N TRP A 224 -8.07 21.14 6.64
CA TRP A 224 -8.83 20.21 7.48
C TRP A 224 -8.16 18.85 7.67
N ASN A 225 -6.98 18.65 7.08
CA ASN A 225 -6.26 17.39 7.03
C ASN A 225 -7.15 16.17 6.67
N ASP A 226 -7.99 16.30 5.65
CA ASP A 226 -8.95 15.27 5.25
C ASP A 226 -8.97 15.08 3.73
N VAL A 227 -8.45 13.93 3.28
CA VAL A 227 -8.29 13.58 1.86
C VAL A 227 -9.62 13.42 1.13
N SER A 228 -10.71 13.09 1.85
CA SER A 228 -12.03 12.94 1.24
C SER A 228 -12.51 14.23 0.58
N LYS A 229 -12.00 15.38 1.04
CA LYS A 229 -12.31 16.71 0.52
C LYS A 229 -11.69 17.00 -0.85
N CYS A 230 -10.66 16.25 -1.27
CA CYS A 230 -10.08 16.33 -2.61
C CYS A 230 -11.01 15.75 -3.69
N GLY A 231 -12.04 14.98 -3.30
CA GLY A 231 -12.89 14.24 -4.23
C GLY A 231 -13.61 15.12 -5.25
N PHE A 232 -13.95 16.37 -4.91
CA PHE A 232 -14.63 17.29 -5.83
C PHE A 232 -13.80 17.57 -7.09
N ALA A 233 -12.50 17.84 -6.93
CA ALA A 233 -11.64 18.14 -8.08
C ALA A 233 -11.58 16.97 -9.06
N TRP A 234 -11.47 15.74 -8.56
CA TRP A 234 -11.35 14.56 -9.41
C TRP A 234 -12.69 14.13 -10.01
N ARG A 235 -13.81 14.31 -9.30
CA ARG A 235 -15.14 13.97 -9.82
C ARG A 235 -15.66 14.97 -10.86
N VAL A 236 -15.30 16.24 -10.74
CA VAL A 236 -15.75 17.31 -11.66
C VAL A 236 -14.71 17.60 -12.74
N ALA A 237 -13.47 17.90 -12.35
CA ALA A 237 -12.40 18.36 -13.23
C ALA A 237 -11.41 17.25 -13.66
N GLY A 238 -11.63 16.00 -13.24
CA GLY A 238 -10.70 14.88 -13.44
C GLY A 238 -10.18 14.73 -14.87
N PRO A 239 -11.05 14.62 -15.90
CA PRO A 239 -10.62 14.51 -17.30
C PRO A 239 -9.71 15.66 -17.76
N ALA A 240 -10.09 16.90 -17.45
CA ALA A 240 -9.29 18.08 -17.76
C ALA A 240 -7.93 18.07 -17.04
N LEU A 241 -7.90 17.72 -15.75
CA LEU A 241 -6.67 17.60 -14.96
C LEU A 241 -5.73 16.54 -15.53
N CYS A 242 -6.27 15.36 -15.89
CA CYS A 242 -5.49 14.31 -16.55
C CYS A 242 -4.89 14.81 -17.86
N ARG A 243 -5.64 15.59 -18.65
CA ARG A 243 -5.14 16.15 -19.90
C ARG A 243 -4.03 17.18 -19.70
N ILE A 244 -4.17 18.07 -18.72
CA ILE A 244 -3.11 19.01 -18.32
C ILE A 244 -1.85 18.25 -17.93
N TYR A 245 -1.99 17.20 -17.11
CA TYR A 245 -0.84 16.41 -16.65
C TYR A 245 -0.08 15.77 -17.81
N ALA A 246 -0.81 15.17 -18.76
CA ALA A 246 -0.19 14.53 -19.92
C ALA A 246 0.52 15.53 -20.83
N ILE A 247 -0.08 16.70 -21.07
CA ILE A 247 0.56 17.78 -21.84
C ILE A 247 1.87 18.22 -21.16
N LYS A 248 1.86 18.37 -19.83
CA LYS A 248 3.06 18.78 -19.06
C LYS A 248 4.17 17.73 -19.03
N GLN A 249 3.82 16.45 -19.15
CA GLN A 249 4.76 15.33 -19.18
C GLN A 249 5.29 15.02 -20.59
N GLU A 250 4.83 15.72 -21.64
CA GLU A 250 5.07 15.36 -23.05
C GLU A 250 4.62 13.92 -23.40
N GLN A 251 3.71 13.35 -22.60
CA GLN A 251 3.25 11.96 -22.74
C GLN A 251 1.91 11.89 -23.48
N LYS A 252 1.70 10.81 -24.24
CA LYS A 252 0.39 10.50 -24.84
C LYS A 252 -0.54 9.91 -23.79
N LEU A 253 -1.76 10.45 -23.70
CA LEU A 253 -2.83 9.85 -22.90
C LEU A 253 -3.26 8.52 -23.52
N ILE A 254 -3.28 7.48 -22.70
CA ILE A 254 -3.99 6.24 -23.01
C ILE A 254 -5.32 6.31 -22.27
N VAL A 255 -6.41 6.51 -23.01
CA VAL A 255 -7.76 6.40 -22.44
C VAL A 255 -8.03 4.91 -22.26
N CYS A 256 -8.15 4.48 -21.00
CA CYS A 256 -8.37 3.07 -20.66
C CYS A 256 -9.62 2.95 -19.79
N LEU A 257 -10.49 1.99 -20.13
CA LEU A 257 -11.64 1.66 -19.30
C LEU A 257 -11.16 1.11 -17.95
N PRO A 258 -11.80 1.45 -16.82
CA PRO A 258 -11.42 0.91 -15.51
C PRO A 258 -11.44 -0.62 -15.44
N SER A 259 -12.30 -1.27 -16.22
CA SER A 259 -12.32 -2.73 -16.37
C SER A 259 -11.03 -3.28 -16.99
N VAL A 260 -10.52 -2.62 -18.02
CA VAL A 260 -9.28 -3.01 -18.70
C VAL A 260 -8.07 -2.79 -17.80
N LEU A 261 -8.04 -1.70 -17.01
CA LEU A 261 -6.99 -1.51 -16.00
C LEU A 261 -7.04 -2.58 -14.92
N LYS A 262 -8.23 -2.98 -14.46
CA LYS A 262 -8.37 -4.08 -13.49
C LYS A 262 -7.80 -5.38 -14.06
N GLU A 263 -8.05 -5.70 -15.33
CA GLU A 263 -7.51 -6.92 -15.95
C GLU A 263 -5.98 -6.90 -16.09
N ILE A 264 -5.37 -5.72 -16.34
CA ILE A 264 -3.92 -5.58 -16.50
C ILE A 264 -3.18 -5.66 -15.14
N PHE A 265 -3.82 -5.19 -14.07
CA PHE A 265 -3.23 -5.14 -12.73
C PHE A 265 -3.75 -6.23 -11.77
N SER A 266 -4.54 -7.19 -12.28
CA SER A 266 -4.92 -8.43 -11.57
C SER A 266 -3.86 -9.51 -11.76
#